data_AF-A0A850L1L2-F1
#
_entry.id   AF-A0A850L1L2-F1
#
_cell.length_a   1.000
_cell.length_b   1.000
_cell.length_c   1.000
_cell.angle_alpha   90.00
_cell.angle_beta   90.00
_cell.angle_gamma   90.00
#
_symmetry.space_group_name_H-M   'P 1'
#
loop_
_entity.id
_entity.type
_entity.pdbx_description
1 polymer ?
#
loop_
_entity_poly.entity_id
_entity_poly.type
_entity_poly.pdbx_seq_one_letter_code
_entity_poly.pdbx_strand_id
1 'polypeptide(L)'
;MNTLISKATFLLLLLSSLISVNASQRVKSILRHAPEHYYVIQVASYLDGKRFQDMVNEIKLDKGLIAVKTTVNNKERWAILEGIYPNKDEATLSAQNIKQKHPHIKPWIRSVSSLKKDFVEPL
;
A
#
# COMPACT_ATOMS: atom_id res chain seq x y z
N MET A 1 6.64 -6.58 38.78
CA MET A 1 6.45 -7.12 37.42
C MET A 1 5.71 -6.09 36.58
N ASN A 2 6.21 -5.89 35.36
CA ASN A 2 5.90 -4.83 34.39
C ASN A 2 4.41 -4.67 34.05
N THR A 3 3.97 -3.43 33.81
CA THR A 3 3.61 -2.95 32.46
C THR A 3 3.33 -1.44 32.46
N LEU A 4 4.35 -0.63 32.24
CA LEU A 4 4.21 0.74 31.74
C LEU A 4 4.25 0.67 30.21
N ILE A 5 3.13 0.32 29.59
CA ILE A 5 2.93 0.66 28.18
C ILE A 5 2.76 2.18 28.17
N SER A 6 3.82 2.89 27.76
CA SER A 6 3.85 4.35 27.71
C SER A 6 2.65 4.88 26.91
N LYS A 7 1.98 5.93 27.43
CA LYS A 7 0.91 6.66 26.72
C LYS A 7 1.31 7.06 25.29
N ALA A 8 2.61 7.25 25.04
CA ALA A 8 3.16 7.53 23.71
C ALA A 8 2.97 6.35 22.74
N THR A 9 3.16 5.11 23.19
CA THR A 9 2.98 3.91 22.37
C THR A 9 1.52 3.71 21.98
N PHE A 10 0.60 3.99 22.91
CA PHE A 10 -0.84 3.89 22.67
C PHE A 10 -1.34 4.96 21.68
N LEU A 11 -0.81 6.19 21.78
CA LEU A 11 -1.13 7.27 20.85
C LEU A 11 -0.58 6.99 19.43
N LEU A 12 0.63 6.41 19.32
CA LEU A 12 1.22 6.02 18.03
C LEU A 12 0.42 4.90 17.36
N LEU A 13 -0.08 3.92 18.14
CA LEU A 13 -0.97 2.85 17.67
C LEU A 13 -2.32 3.39 17.19
N LEU A 14 -2.88 4.39 17.88
CA LEU A 14 -4.13 5.03 17.46
C LEU A 14 -3.97 5.89 16.19
N LEU A 15 -2.87 6.63 16.07
CA LEU A 15 -2.55 7.41 14.87
C LEU A 15 -2.31 6.52 13.65
N SER A 16 -1.55 5.42 13.81
CA SER A 16 -1.35 4.44 12.73
C SER A 16 -2.63 3.70 12.36
N SER A 17 -3.52 3.41 13.33
CA SER A 17 -4.86 2.88 13.10
C SER A 17 -5.76 3.86 12.30
N LEU A 18 -5.82 5.13 12.69
CA LEU A 18 -6.67 6.14 12.05
C LEU A 18 -6.18 6.51 10.64
N ILE A 19 -4.86 6.61 10.43
CA ILE A 19 -4.25 6.79 9.11
C ILE A 19 -4.56 5.57 8.24
N SER A 20 -4.46 4.36 8.79
CA SER A 20 -4.68 3.10 8.07
C SER A 20 -6.14 2.87 7.64
N VAL A 21 -7.13 3.17 8.49
CA VAL A 21 -8.56 3.01 8.16
C VAL A 21 -8.99 4.01 7.09
N ASN A 22 -8.60 5.30 7.23
CA ASN A 22 -8.91 6.31 6.21
C ASN A 22 -8.17 6.06 4.90
N ALA A 23 -6.91 5.61 4.94
CA ALA A 23 -6.16 5.28 3.73
C ALA A 23 -6.74 4.05 3.01
N SER A 24 -7.17 3.02 3.75
CA SER A 24 -7.82 1.84 3.16
C SER A 24 -9.13 2.20 2.46
N GLN A 25 -10.00 2.99 3.11
CA GLN A 25 -11.24 3.45 2.47
C GLN A 25 -10.99 4.36 1.27
N ARG A 26 -9.97 5.23 1.34
CA ARG A 26 -9.58 6.07 0.22
C ARG A 26 -9.08 5.26 -0.97
N VAL A 27 -8.23 4.25 -0.75
CA VAL A 27 -7.77 3.34 -1.81
C VAL A 27 -8.94 2.56 -2.40
N LYS A 28 -9.83 2.01 -1.58
CA LYS A 28 -11.04 1.34 -2.06
C LYS A 28 -11.89 2.27 -2.94
N SER A 29 -12.07 3.52 -2.52
CA SER A 29 -12.80 4.52 -3.29
C SER A 29 -12.12 4.83 -4.62
N ILE A 30 -10.81 5.07 -4.61
CA ILE A 30 -10.01 5.31 -5.82
C ILE A 30 -10.12 4.13 -6.79
N LEU A 31 -9.87 2.90 -6.31
CA LEU A 31 -9.90 1.69 -7.12
C LEU A 31 -11.29 1.41 -7.68
N ARG A 32 -12.37 1.68 -6.91
CA ARG A 32 -13.75 1.46 -7.37
C ARG A 32 -14.08 2.27 -8.62
N HIS A 33 -13.60 3.52 -8.70
CA HIS A 33 -13.87 4.42 -9.82
C HIS A 33 -12.81 4.38 -10.93
N ALA A 34 -11.67 3.70 -10.70
CA ALA A 34 -10.62 3.57 -11.70
C ALA A 34 -11.05 2.61 -12.84
N PRO A 35 -10.71 2.93 -14.11
CA PRO A 35 -10.97 2.03 -15.23
C PRO A 35 -10.22 0.72 -15.08
N GLU A 36 -10.87 -0.41 -15.39
CA GLU A 36 -10.33 -1.74 -15.10
C GLU A 36 -9.10 -2.12 -15.92
N HIS A 37 -8.96 -1.53 -17.10
CA HIS A 37 -7.85 -1.73 -18.01
C HIS A 37 -6.62 -0.88 -17.64
N TYR A 38 -6.71 -0.02 -16.62
CA TYR A 38 -5.57 0.76 -16.12
C TYR A 38 -4.68 -0.10 -15.22
N TYR A 39 -3.50 0.43 -14.91
CA TYR A 39 -2.45 -0.23 -14.14
C TYR A 39 -2.09 0.56 -12.89
N VAL A 40 -1.62 -0.13 -11.87
CA VAL A 40 -1.13 0.43 -10.61
C VAL A 40 0.17 -0.27 -10.28
N ILE A 41 1.10 0.45 -9.67
CA ILE A 41 2.36 -0.15 -9.23
C ILE A 41 2.22 -0.54 -7.77
N GLN A 42 2.34 -1.83 -7.48
CA GLN A 42 2.48 -2.34 -6.13
C GLN A 42 3.97 -2.39 -5.78
N VAL A 43 4.41 -1.43 -4.98
CA VAL A 43 5.82 -1.28 -4.58
C VAL A 43 6.23 -2.40 -3.63
N ALA A 44 5.37 -2.71 -2.66
CA ALA A 44 5.62 -3.77 -1.70
C ALA A 44 4.32 -4.32 -1.11
N SER A 45 4.38 -5.53 -0.55
CA SER A 45 3.31 -6.08 0.26
C SER A 45 3.84 -6.97 1.37
N TYR A 46 3.24 -6.88 2.56
CA TYR A 46 3.66 -7.57 3.76
C TYR A 46 2.47 -8.10 4.54
N LEU A 47 2.65 -9.24 5.21
CA LEU A 47 1.72 -9.72 6.24
C LEU A 47 2.08 -9.15 7.63
N ASP A 48 3.35 -8.75 7.80
CA ASP A 48 3.89 -8.18 9.03
C ASP A 48 3.83 -6.65 8.96
N GLY A 49 3.09 -6.04 9.90
CA GLY A 49 2.94 -4.59 10.00
C GLY A 49 4.24 -3.84 10.34
N LYS A 50 5.18 -4.47 11.07
CA LYS A 50 6.48 -3.84 11.38
C LYS A 50 7.32 -3.70 10.12
N ARG A 51 7.47 -4.78 9.34
CA ARG A 51 8.22 -4.74 8.06
C ARG A 51 7.62 -3.74 7.08
N PHE A 52 6.30 -3.63 7.07
CA PHE A 52 5.60 -2.60 6.30
C PHE A 52 5.97 -1.19 6.76
N GLN A 53 5.95 -0.92 8.06
CA GLN A 53 6.30 0.40 8.59
C GLN A 53 7.77 0.75 8.33
N ASP A 54 8.68 -0.22 8.47
CA ASP A 54 10.10 -0.06 8.15
C ASP A 54 10.26 0.34 6.67
N MET A 55 9.55 -0.33 5.75
CA MET A 55 9.55 -0.01 4.31
C MET A 55 8.96 1.38 4.02
N VAL A 56 7.83 1.74 4.65
CA VAL A 56 7.21 3.08 4.52
C VAL A 56 8.16 4.19 4.94
N ASN A 57 8.91 3.98 6.03
CA ASN A 57 9.90 4.92 6.52
C ASN A 57 11.13 5.00 5.60
N GLU A 58 11.55 3.88 5.02
CA GLU A 58 12.68 3.80 4.09
C GLU A 58 12.40 4.56 2.78
N ILE A 59 11.25 4.30 2.15
CA ILE A 59 10.89 4.94 0.87
C ILE A 59 10.45 6.39 1.03
N LYS A 60 10.29 6.87 2.29
CA LYS A 60 9.84 8.22 2.65
C LYS A 60 8.70 8.71 1.77
N LEU A 61 7.59 7.94 1.73
CA LEU A 61 6.39 8.15 0.89
C LEU A 61 6.41 9.47 0.09
N ASP A 62 7.09 9.44 -1.06
CA ASP A 62 7.03 10.53 -2.03
C ASP A 62 5.57 10.76 -2.44
N LYS A 63 5.24 11.97 -2.91
CA LYS A 63 3.89 12.29 -3.40
C LYS A 63 3.47 11.28 -4.47
N GLY A 64 2.42 10.50 -4.20
CA GLY A 64 1.89 9.48 -5.11
C GLY A 64 1.84 8.06 -4.53
N LEU A 65 2.58 7.81 -3.43
CA LEU A 65 2.53 6.53 -2.73
C LEU A 65 1.40 6.47 -1.70
N ILE A 66 0.61 5.39 -1.75
CA ILE A 66 -0.51 5.14 -0.85
C ILE A 66 -0.30 3.81 -0.11
N ALA A 67 -0.24 3.91 1.21
CA ALA A 67 -0.24 2.79 2.13
C ALA A 67 -1.68 2.27 2.34
N VAL A 68 -1.91 0.97 2.14
CA VAL A 68 -3.22 0.35 2.35
C VAL A 68 -3.12 -0.93 3.16
N LYS A 69 -4.04 -1.10 4.11
CA LYS A 69 -4.33 -2.36 4.77
C LYS A 69 -5.57 -3.00 4.14
N THR A 70 -5.50 -4.27 3.81
CA THR A 70 -6.63 -5.09 3.37
C THR A 70 -6.61 -6.44 4.08
N THR A 71 -7.69 -7.21 3.92
CA THR A 71 -7.75 -8.62 4.28
C THR A 71 -7.96 -9.41 3.00
N VAL A 72 -7.06 -10.34 2.71
CA VAL A 72 -7.17 -11.26 1.57
C VAL A 72 -7.08 -12.67 2.10
N ASN A 73 -8.07 -13.52 1.80
CA ASN A 73 -8.13 -14.91 2.29
C ASN A 73 -8.02 -15.00 3.83
N ASN A 74 -8.76 -14.16 4.55
CA ASN A 74 -8.73 -14.04 6.02
C ASN A 74 -7.37 -13.68 6.63
N LYS A 75 -6.43 -13.15 5.83
CA LYS A 75 -5.13 -12.68 6.30
C LYS A 75 -5.00 -11.19 6.06
N GLU A 76 -4.62 -10.47 7.10
CA GLU A 76 -4.28 -9.06 6.97
C GLU A 76 -3.05 -8.91 6.08
N ARG A 77 -3.15 -8.01 5.11
CA ARG A 77 -2.08 -7.70 4.17
C ARG A 77 -1.97 -6.19 4.05
N TRP A 78 -0.74 -5.73 4.18
CA TRP A 78 -0.35 -4.36 3.94
C TRP A 78 0.23 -4.26 2.53
N ALA A 79 -0.07 -3.19 1.82
CA ALA A 79 0.50 -2.92 0.50
C ALA A 79 0.81 -1.43 0.35
N ILE A 80 1.81 -1.14 -0.46
CA ILE A 80 2.18 0.21 -0.87
C ILE A 80 1.90 0.28 -2.37
N LEU A 81 0.98 1.16 -2.76
CA LEU A 81 0.56 1.35 -4.14
C LEU A 81 1.04 2.71 -4.63
N GLU A 82 1.31 2.81 -5.93
CA GLU A 82 1.75 4.04 -6.58
C GLU A 82 0.98 4.23 -7.88
N GLY A 83 0.41 5.44 -8.01
CA GLY A 83 -0.22 5.93 -9.24
C GLY A 83 -1.43 5.13 -9.73
N ILE A 84 -1.99 5.62 -10.83
CA ILE A 84 -2.86 4.87 -11.73
C ILE A 84 -2.48 5.28 -13.15
N TYR A 85 -2.17 4.31 -13.99
CA TYR A 85 -1.61 4.50 -15.31
C TYR A 85 -2.56 3.96 -16.38
N PRO A 86 -2.84 4.73 -17.45
CA PRO A 86 -3.74 4.30 -18.52
C PRO A 86 -3.18 3.13 -19.34
N ASN A 87 -1.86 2.98 -19.39
CA ASN A 87 -1.17 1.93 -20.14
C ASN A 87 0.00 1.34 -19.35
N LYS A 88 0.47 0.18 -19.82
CA LYS A 88 1.54 -0.59 -19.19
C LYS A 88 2.91 0.08 -19.31
N ASP A 89 3.13 0.86 -20.36
CA ASP A 89 4.44 1.49 -20.62
C ASP A 89 4.72 2.61 -19.61
N GLU A 90 3.73 3.46 -19.34
CA GLU A 90 3.83 4.49 -18.29
C GLU A 90 4.05 3.88 -16.90
N ALA A 91 3.31 2.80 -16.58
CA ALA A 91 3.53 2.05 -15.33
C ALA A 91 4.94 1.43 -15.27
N THR A 92 5.47 0.98 -16.42
CA THR A 92 6.82 0.41 -16.51
C THR A 92 7.89 1.47 -16.26
N LEU A 93 7.73 2.66 -16.84
CA LEU A 93 8.65 3.79 -16.61
C LEU A 93 8.66 4.21 -15.14
N SER A 94 7.50 4.35 -14.49
CA SER A 94 7.46 4.66 -13.06
C SER A 94 8.07 3.55 -12.21
N ALA A 95 7.81 2.27 -12.53
CA ALA A 95 8.42 1.14 -11.82
C ALA A 95 9.95 1.13 -11.95
N GLN A 96 10.50 1.49 -13.11
CA GLN A 96 11.94 1.64 -13.32
C GLN A 96 12.50 2.78 -12.48
N ASN A 97 11.82 3.93 -12.39
CA ASN A 97 12.24 5.06 -11.56
C ASN A 97 12.28 4.66 -10.07
N ILE A 98 11.27 3.94 -9.58
CA ILE A 98 11.27 3.41 -8.22
C ILE A 98 12.46 2.47 -7.99
N LYS A 99 12.73 1.56 -8.94
CA LYS A 99 13.86 0.64 -8.85
C LYS A 99 15.22 1.36 -8.91
N GLN A 100 15.35 2.43 -9.68
CA GLN A 100 16.58 3.25 -9.71
C GLN A 100 16.83 3.94 -8.37
N LYS A 101 15.79 4.49 -7.74
CA LYS A 101 15.87 5.11 -6.41
C LYS A 101 16.09 4.06 -5.30
N HIS A 102 15.47 2.90 -5.43
CA HIS A 102 15.48 1.82 -4.43
C HIS A 102 15.79 0.47 -5.10
N PRO A 103 17.07 0.15 -5.37
CA PRO A 103 17.47 -1.02 -6.18
C PRO A 103 17.04 -2.40 -5.66
N HIS A 104 16.80 -2.51 -4.35
CA HIS A 104 16.36 -3.75 -3.71
C HIS A 104 14.85 -3.96 -3.80
N ILE A 105 14.08 -2.91 -4.11
CA ILE A 105 12.63 -3.00 -4.31
C ILE A 105 12.36 -3.61 -5.68
N LYS A 106 11.37 -4.51 -5.73
CA LYS A 106 10.87 -5.12 -6.97
C LYS A 106 9.41 -4.71 -7.17
N PRO A 107 9.15 -3.52 -7.75
CA PRO A 107 7.79 -3.06 -7.96
C PRO A 107 7.06 -4.00 -8.93
N TRP A 108 5.80 -4.28 -8.62
CA TRP A 108 4.97 -5.14 -9.44
C TRP A 108 3.83 -4.32 -10.07
N ILE A 109 3.80 -4.26 -11.40
CA ILE A 109 2.68 -3.68 -12.13
C ILE A 109 1.49 -4.62 -12.05
N ARG A 110 0.37 -4.12 -11.50
CA ARG A 110 -0.90 -4.84 -11.34
C ARG A 110 -1.96 -4.13 -12.19
N SER A 111 -2.90 -4.87 -12.78
CA SER A 111 -4.10 -4.24 -13.34
C SER A 111 -5.02 -3.76 -12.23
N VAL A 112 -5.76 -2.68 -12.49
CA VAL A 112 -6.84 -2.22 -11.58
C VAL A 112 -7.86 -3.33 -11.36
N SER A 113 -8.23 -4.08 -12.40
CA SER A 113 -9.13 -5.24 -12.28
C SER A 113 -8.64 -6.27 -11.26
N SER A 114 -7.33 -6.57 -11.23
CA SER A 114 -6.76 -7.51 -10.27
C SER A 114 -6.77 -6.94 -8.85
N LEU A 115 -6.51 -5.65 -8.69
CA LEU A 115 -6.56 -5.01 -7.38
C LEU A 115 -7.99 -4.86 -6.85
N LYS A 116 -9.00 -4.65 -7.70
CA LYS A 116 -10.40 -4.63 -7.26
C LYS A 116 -10.79 -5.93 -6.57
N LYS A 117 -10.40 -7.09 -7.13
CA LYS A 117 -10.62 -8.40 -6.52
C LYS A 117 -9.95 -8.56 -5.16
N ASP A 118 -8.74 -8.03 -5.00
CA ASP A 118 -7.98 -8.15 -3.74
C ASP A 118 -8.42 -7.14 -2.66
N PHE A 119 -8.86 -5.94 -3.05
CA PHE A 119 -9.02 -4.80 -2.13
C PHE A 119 -10.46 -4.30 -1.99
N VAL A 120 -11.31 -4.47 -3.00
CA VAL A 120 -12.68 -3.96 -3.02
C VAL A 120 -13.70 -5.08 -2.83
N GLU A 121 -13.45 -6.22 -3.46
CA GLU A 121 -14.32 -7.41 -3.43
C GLU A 121 -13.57 -8.64 -2.88
N PRO A 122 -12.94 -8.55 -1.69
CA PRO A 122 -12.24 -9.70 -1.14
C PRO A 122 -13.25 -10.79 -0.80
N LEU A 123 -13.01 -12.00 -1.33
CA LEU A 123 -13.73 -13.22 -1.01
C LEU A 123 -13.54 -13.63 0.46
#